data_AF-A0A7Y2UA48-F1
#
_entry.id   AF-A0A7Y2UA48-F1
#
_cell.length_a   1.000
_cell.length_b   1.000
_cell.length_c   1.000
_cell.angle_alpha   90.00
_cell.angle_beta   90.00
_cell.angle_gamma   90.00
#
_symmetry.space_group_name_H-M   'P 1'
#
loop_
_entity.id
_entity.type
_entity.pdbx_description
1 polymer ?
#
loop_
_entity_poly.entity_id
_entity_poly.type
_entity_poly.pdbx_seq_one_letter_code
_entity_poly.pdbx_strand_id
1 'polypeptide(L)'
;MSDQQSTENTDMSVNPKIEAHRQIILDGEAKGGAGKFLAYAKLSGPGWLQSAITLGGGSLANALYLGVLGGFAFMWLQPMAMIFGIIMMSAIAYITLSTGQRPLRQINGNISPILGWGWLAASMMANLVWSLPQFALAVASLRQNLLPGLLGPEAMPEFTGKLIAAVIVLVLVITNVMIYISGGKG
;
A
#
# COMPACT_ATOMS: atom_id res chain seq x y z
N MET A 1 26.66 -13.10 44.85
CA MET A 1 26.88 -11.70 44.44
C MET A 1 26.11 -11.49 43.15
N SER A 2 25.15 -10.59 43.23
CA SER A 2 24.07 -10.31 42.29
C SER A 2 24.54 -9.35 41.19
N ASP A 3 24.67 -9.83 39.96
CA ASP A 3 24.68 -8.95 38.79
C ASP A 3 23.27 -8.89 38.22
N GLN A 4 22.52 -7.91 38.74
CA GLN A 4 21.27 -7.45 38.16
C GLN A 4 21.54 -6.93 36.76
N GLN A 5 21.18 -7.74 35.78
CA GLN A 5 21.03 -7.35 34.39
C GLN A 5 19.96 -6.25 34.35
N SER A 6 20.45 -5.01 34.27
CA SER A 6 19.65 -3.80 34.16
C SER A 6 18.78 -3.92 32.93
N THR A 7 17.50 -4.19 33.16
CA THR A 7 16.43 -3.96 32.18
C THR A 7 16.47 -2.49 31.83
N GLU A 8 17.13 -2.17 30.73
CA GLU A 8 17.02 -0.90 30.03
C GLU A 8 15.57 -0.78 29.56
N ASN A 9 14.73 -0.24 30.47
CA ASN A 9 13.43 0.29 30.14
C ASN A 9 13.67 1.37 29.10
N THR A 10 13.59 1.00 27.82
CA THR A 10 13.51 1.94 26.72
C THR A 10 12.18 2.64 26.90
N ASP A 11 12.20 3.75 27.61
CA ASP A 11 11.04 4.57 27.90
C ASP A 11 10.51 5.14 26.57
N MET A 12 9.61 4.40 25.92
CA MET A 12 8.99 4.79 24.66
C MET A 12 8.19 6.09 24.79
N SER A 13 7.99 6.62 26.00
CA SER A 13 7.33 7.89 26.26
C SER A 13 8.12 9.11 25.75
N VAL A 14 9.40 8.96 25.39
CA VAL A 14 10.27 10.08 25.01
C VAL A 14 10.60 10.12 23.50
N ASN A 15 9.85 9.39 22.66
CA ASN A 15 10.02 9.51 21.21
C ASN A 15 9.28 10.77 20.70
N PRO A 16 9.96 11.78 20.15
CA PRO A 16 9.34 13.05 19.73
C PRO A 16 8.24 12.86 18.68
N LYS A 17 8.27 11.76 17.91
CA LYS A 17 7.20 11.41 16.96
C LYS A 17 5.93 10.91 17.66
N ILE A 18 6.08 10.17 18.75
CA ILE A 18 4.95 9.68 19.55
C ILE A 18 4.28 10.86 20.25
N GLU A 19 5.07 11.80 20.78
CA GLU A 19 4.54 13.01 21.40
C GLU A 19 3.84 13.93 20.39
N ALA A 20 4.38 14.07 19.17
CA ALA A 20 3.69 14.79 18.09
C ALA A 20 2.35 14.14 17.70
N HIS A 21 2.29 12.80 17.60
CA HIS A 21 1.04 12.09 17.34
C HIS A 21 0.03 12.24 18.49
N ARG A 22 0.52 12.22 19.73
CA ARG A 22 -0.29 12.44 20.93
C ARG A 22 -0.88 13.85 20.93
N GLN A 23 -0.09 14.87 20.62
CA GLN A 23 -0.57 16.25 20.50
C GLN A 23 -1.64 16.39 19.42
N ILE A 24 -1.48 15.74 18.26
CA ILE A 24 -2.50 15.76 17.19
C ILE A 24 -3.84 15.15 17.67
N ILE A 25 -3.79 14.08 18.47
CA ILE A 25 -5.00 13.43 19.01
C ILE A 25 -5.65 14.32 20.09
N LEU A 26 -4.85 14.89 21.00
CA LEU A 26 -5.34 15.78 22.06
C LEU A 26 -5.95 17.07 21.49
N ASP A 27 -5.33 17.65 20.47
CA ASP A 27 -5.82 18.83 19.77
C ASP A 27 -7.10 18.52 18.97
N GLY A 28 -7.23 17.29 18.47
CA GLY A 28 -8.46 16.76 17.88
C GLY A 28 -9.57 16.55 18.91
N GLU A 29 -9.24 16.04 20.09
CA GLU A 29 -10.18 15.84 21.21
C GLU A 29 -10.70 17.17 21.76
N ALA A 30 -9.84 18.19 21.82
CA ALA A 30 -10.23 19.56 22.17
C ALA A 30 -11.20 20.20 21.16
N LYS A 31 -11.17 19.76 19.89
CA LYS A 31 -12.07 20.19 18.81
C LYS A 31 -13.36 19.35 18.71
N GLY A 32 -13.61 18.46 19.68
CA GLY A 32 -14.79 17.59 19.75
C GLY A 32 -14.66 16.29 18.95
N GLY A 33 -15.74 15.49 18.90
CA GLY A 33 -15.74 14.16 18.27
C GLY A 33 -15.31 14.15 16.80
N ALA A 34 -15.67 15.19 16.04
CA ALA A 34 -15.26 15.36 14.64
C ALA A 34 -13.75 15.66 14.51
N GLY A 35 -13.18 16.43 15.43
CA GLY A 35 -11.74 16.72 15.45
C GLY A 35 -10.90 15.48 15.76
N LYS A 36 -11.36 14.64 16.67
CA LYS A 36 -10.73 13.34 16.99
C LYS A 36 -10.80 12.37 15.80
N PHE A 37 -11.93 12.30 15.11
CA PHE A 37 -12.06 11.50 13.88
C PHE A 37 -11.11 11.98 12.79
N LEU A 38 -11.00 13.30 12.57
CA LEU A 38 -10.09 13.87 11.58
C LEU A 38 -8.61 13.62 11.93
N ALA A 39 -8.26 13.70 13.21
CA ALA A 39 -6.93 13.38 13.72
C ALA A 39 -6.56 11.91 13.42
N TYR A 40 -7.47 10.97 13.68
CA TYR A 40 -7.27 9.57 13.31
C TYR A 40 -7.21 9.37 11.79
N ALA A 41 -8.10 10.00 11.01
CA ALA A 41 -8.08 9.91 9.56
C ALA A 41 -6.73 10.37 8.96
N LYS A 42 -6.15 11.45 9.50
CA LYS A 42 -4.83 11.95 9.11
C LYS A 42 -3.72 10.96 9.47
N LEU A 43 -3.75 10.39 10.67
CA LEU A 43 -2.76 9.39 11.12
C LEU A 43 -2.92 8.04 10.39
N SER A 44 -4.12 7.71 9.89
CA SER A 44 -4.41 6.51 9.11
C SER A 44 -4.05 6.64 7.63
N GLY A 45 -3.58 7.80 7.16
CA GLY A 45 -3.17 8.05 5.76
C GLY A 45 -2.36 6.94 5.08
N PRO A 46 -1.29 6.38 5.69
CA PRO A 46 -0.55 5.28 5.08
C PRO A 46 -1.37 3.98 4.95
N GLY A 47 -2.29 3.72 5.88
CA GLY A 47 -3.20 2.57 5.82
C GLY A 47 -4.18 2.67 4.66
N TRP A 48 -4.74 3.86 4.40
CA TRP A 48 -5.63 4.10 3.26
C TRP A 48 -4.92 3.84 1.92
N LEU A 49 -3.68 4.31 1.77
CA LEU A 49 -2.89 4.05 0.57
C LEU A 49 -2.59 2.56 0.39
N GLN A 50 -2.28 1.86 1.48
CA GLN A 50 -2.02 0.42 1.47
C GLN A 50 -3.27 -0.40 1.11
N SER A 51 -4.46 -0.01 1.60
CA SER A 51 -5.73 -0.63 1.23
C SER A 51 -6.05 -0.43 -0.26
N ALA A 52 -5.78 0.76 -0.81
CA ALA A 52 -5.95 1.03 -2.25
C ALA A 52 -5.03 0.14 -3.12
N ILE A 53 -3.78 -0.08 -2.70
CA ILE A 53 -2.83 -0.98 -3.38
C ILE A 53 -3.31 -2.44 -3.37
N THR A 54 -4.05 -2.85 -2.33
CA THR A 54 -4.56 -4.21 -2.17
C THR A 54 -5.81 -4.45 -3.05
N LEU A 55 -6.64 -3.42 -3.23
CA LEU A 55 -7.79 -3.39 -4.16
C LEU A 55 -7.33 -3.06 -5.58
N GLY A 56 -6.52 -3.96 -6.16
CA GLY A 56 -5.93 -3.81 -7.48
C GLY A 56 -6.62 -4.58 -8.60
N GLY A 57 -6.20 -4.35 -9.84
CA GLY A 57 -6.66 -5.10 -11.01
C GLY A 57 -6.43 -6.61 -10.93
N GLY A 58 -5.35 -7.05 -10.26
CA GLY A 58 -5.09 -8.47 -10.03
C GLY A 58 -6.10 -9.11 -9.08
N SER A 59 -6.39 -8.46 -7.95
CA SER A 59 -7.38 -8.92 -6.98
C SER A 59 -8.79 -8.96 -7.57
N LEU A 60 -9.16 -7.94 -8.36
CA LEU A 60 -10.44 -7.87 -9.07
C LEU A 60 -10.58 -8.98 -10.11
N ALA A 61 -9.56 -9.18 -10.96
CA ALA A 61 -9.58 -10.22 -11.98
C ALA A 61 -9.69 -11.63 -11.38
N ASN A 62 -8.95 -11.89 -10.30
CA ASN A 62 -9.00 -13.17 -9.60
C ASN A 62 -10.36 -13.41 -8.93
N ALA A 63 -10.93 -12.38 -8.30
CA ALA A 63 -12.26 -12.47 -7.70
C ALA A 63 -13.36 -12.72 -8.75
N LEU A 64 -13.29 -12.04 -9.90
CA LEU A 64 -14.23 -12.27 -11.01
C LEU A 64 -14.09 -13.69 -11.58
N TYR A 65 -12.87 -14.15 -11.80
CA TYR A 65 -12.60 -15.50 -12.29
C TYR A 65 -13.15 -16.58 -11.35
N LEU A 66 -12.90 -16.44 -10.05
CA LEU A 66 -13.47 -17.35 -9.03
C LEU A 66 -15.01 -17.27 -8.97
N GLY A 67 -15.59 -16.08 -9.15
CA GLY A 67 -17.05 -15.91 -9.22
C GLY A 67 -17.68 -16.58 -10.45
N VAL A 68 -17.02 -16.52 -11.62
CA VAL A 68 -17.49 -17.19 -12.84
C VAL A 68 -17.43 -18.72 -12.69
N LEU A 69 -16.38 -19.25 -12.04
CA LEU A 69 -16.20 -20.69 -11.89
C LEU A 69 -17.01 -21.32 -10.75
N GLY A 70 -17.08 -20.65 -9.60
CA GLY A 70 -17.68 -21.21 -8.38
C GLY A 70 -18.93 -20.50 -7.88
N GLY A 71 -19.42 -19.50 -8.61
CA GLY A 71 -20.55 -18.69 -8.19
C GLY A 71 -20.35 -18.12 -6.78
N PHE A 72 -21.37 -18.27 -5.93
CA PHE A 72 -21.32 -17.80 -4.55
C PHE A 72 -20.58 -18.75 -3.59
N ALA A 73 -20.16 -19.94 -4.04
CA ALA A 73 -19.56 -20.94 -3.15
C ALA A 73 -18.23 -20.49 -2.53
N PHE A 74 -17.49 -19.60 -3.19
CA PHE A 74 -16.19 -19.11 -2.71
C PHE A 74 -16.24 -17.71 -2.06
N MET A 75 -17.43 -17.14 -1.81
CA MET A 75 -17.53 -15.81 -1.18
C MET A 75 -16.85 -15.73 0.20
N TRP A 76 -16.88 -16.82 0.97
CA TRP A 76 -16.26 -16.89 2.29
C TRP A 76 -14.73 -16.83 2.25
N LEU A 77 -14.11 -17.18 1.11
CA LEU A 77 -12.66 -17.13 0.93
C LEU A 77 -12.13 -15.69 0.97
N GLN A 78 -12.94 -14.74 0.50
CA GLN A 78 -12.53 -13.33 0.45
C GLN A 78 -12.36 -12.70 1.85
N PRO A 79 -13.31 -12.82 2.80
CA PRO A 79 -13.09 -12.43 4.19
C PRO A 79 -11.90 -13.15 4.84
N MET A 80 -11.71 -14.45 4.57
CA MET A 80 -10.56 -15.20 5.09
C MET A 80 -9.23 -14.61 4.58
N ALA A 81 -9.15 -14.32 3.28
CA ALA A 81 -7.97 -13.68 2.69
C ALA A 81 -7.71 -12.29 3.28
N MET A 82 -8.76 -11.50 3.57
CA MET A 82 -8.63 -10.22 4.25
C MET A 82 -8.03 -10.36 5.65
N ILE A 83 -8.48 -11.35 6.44
CA ILE A 83 -7.93 -11.63 7.78
C ILE A 83 -6.44 -11.94 7.70
N PHE A 84 -6.02 -12.80 6.78
CA PHE A 84 -4.59 -13.10 6.58
C PHE A 84 -3.80 -11.86 6.15
N GLY A 85 -4.36 -11.01 5.29
CA GLY A 85 -3.75 -9.73 4.92
C GLY A 85 -3.52 -8.82 6.12
N ILE A 86 -4.50 -8.69 7.02
CA ILE A 86 -4.39 -7.87 8.23
C ILE A 86 -3.31 -8.42 9.17
N ILE A 87 -3.27 -9.74 9.39
CA ILE A 87 -2.26 -10.40 10.22
C ILE A 87 -0.86 -10.15 9.67
N MET A 88 -0.67 -10.37 8.36
CA MET A 88 0.62 -10.16 7.69
C MET A 88 1.10 -8.71 7.83
N MET A 89 0.20 -7.75 7.60
CA MET A 89 0.54 -6.32 7.69
C MET A 89 0.79 -5.88 9.13
N SER A 90 0.09 -6.46 10.10
CA SER A 90 0.35 -6.25 11.54
C SER A 90 1.73 -6.78 11.95
N ALA A 91 2.14 -7.93 11.41
CA ALA A 91 3.47 -8.49 11.65
C ALA A 91 4.58 -7.61 11.05
N ILE A 92 4.40 -7.10 9.83
CA ILE A 92 5.37 -6.19 9.20
C ILE A 92 5.48 -4.87 9.98
N ALA A 93 4.34 -4.31 10.40
CA ALA A 93 4.32 -3.12 11.24
C ALA A 93 5.02 -3.36 12.58
N TYR A 94 4.78 -4.51 13.22
CA TYR A 94 5.46 -4.89 14.46
C TYR A 94 6.96 -4.99 14.27
N ILE A 95 7.46 -5.67 13.22
CA ILE A 95 8.89 -5.76 12.94
C ILE A 95 9.48 -4.38 12.74
N THR A 96 8.84 -3.54 11.92
CA THR A 96 9.35 -2.20 11.58
C THR A 96 9.39 -1.25 12.79
N LEU A 97 8.37 -1.30 13.65
CA LEU A 97 8.26 -0.45 14.84
C LEU A 97 9.13 -0.95 16.00
N SER A 98 9.26 -2.26 16.19
CA SER A 98 10.03 -2.85 17.31
C SER A 98 11.54 -2.81 17.09
N THR A 99 11.99 -2.90 15.84
CA THR A 99 13.43 -2.99 15.56
C THR A 99 14.05 -1.69 15.04
N GLY A 100 13.25 -0.75 14.52
CA GLY A 100 13.72 0.58 14.06
C GLY A 100 14.75 0.57 12.92
N GLN A 101 15.12 -0.59 12.37
CA GLN A 101 16.10 -0.72 11.29
C GLN A 101 15.42 -1.15 9.99
N ARG A 102 16.01 -0.75 8.86
CA ARG A 102 15.51 -1.12 7.53
C ARG A 102 15.57 -2.65 7.36
N PRO A 103 14.51 -3.32 6.85
CA PRO A 103 14.44 -4.78 6.72
C PRO A 103 15.65 -5.40 5.98
N LEU A 104 16.14 -4.73 4.93
CA LEU A 104 17.34 -5.14 4.19
C LEU A 104 18.60 -5.22 5.04
N ARG A 105 18.77 -4.26 5.98
CA ARG A 105 19.97 -4.21 6.82
C ARG A 105 19.93 -5.29 7.89
N GLN A 106 18.75 -5.66 8.38
CA GLN A 106 18.57 -6.79 9.29
C GLN A 106 18.81 -8.14 8.61
N ILE A 107 18.30 -8.34 7.40
CA ILE A 107 18.50 -9.61 6.68
C ILE A 107 20.00 -9.82 6.38
N ASN A 108 20.68 -8.77 5.95
CA ASN A 108 22.11 -8.81 5.66
C ASN A 108 22.97 -9.05 6.93
N GLY A 109 22.59 -8.44 8.07
CA GLY A 109 23.32 -8.57 9.33
C GLY A 109 23.05 -9.87 10.10
N ASN A 110 21.82 -10.40 10.08
CA ASN A 110 21.40 -11.50 10.94
C ASN A 110 21.30 -12.86 10.23
N ILE A 111 21.26 -12.91 8.90
CA ILE A 111 21.09 -14.17 8.15
C ILE A 111 22.24 -14.36 7.17
N SER A 112 22.23 -13.64 6.04
CA SER A 112 23.32 -13.66 5.06
C SER A 112 23.14 -12.56 4.00
N PRO A 113 24.26 -12.03 3.45
CA PRO A 113 24.23 -11.04 2.38
C PRO A 113 23.53 -11.54 1.11
N ILE A 114 23.71 -12.81 0.74
CA ILE A 114 23.10 -13.40 -0.46
C ILE A 114 21.57 -13.36 -0.36
N LEU A 115 21.02 -13.66 0.82
CA LEU A 115 19.58 -13.62 1.04
C LEU A 115 19.03 -12.19 1.00
N GLY A 116 19.81 -11.20 1.45
CA GLY A 116 19.46 -9.77 1.34
C GLY A 116 19.37 -9.30 -0.12
N TRP A 117 20.36 -9.64 -0.93
CA TRP A 117 20.36 -9.34 -2.37
C TRP A 117 19.28 -10.12 -3.13
N GLY A 118 19.05 -11.38 -2.77
CA GLY A 118 17.96 -12.20 -3.31
C GLY A 118 16.58 -11.61 -3.00
N TRP A 119 16.36 -11.13 -1.76
CA TRP A 119 15.12 -10.44 -1.38
C TRP A 119 14.91 -9.13 -2.15
N LEU A 120 15.99 -8.36 -2.40
CA LEU A 120 15.90 -7.15 -3.21
C LEU A 120 15.46 -7.48 -4.65
N ALA A 121 16.10 -8.47 -5.28
CA ALA A 121 15.74 -8.91 -6.63
C ALA A 121 14.30 -9.43 -6.69
N ALA A 122 13.90 -10.26 -5.74
CA ALA A 122 12.53 -10.76 -5.63
C ALA A 122 11.51 -9.62 -5.45
N SER A 123 11.82 -8.62 -4.63
CA SER A 123 10.97 -7.46 -4.41
C SER A 123 10.82 -6.61 -5.67
N MET A 124 11.90 -6.39 -6.43
CA MET A 124 11.83 -5.70 -7.71
C MET A 124 10.98 -6.47 -8.72
N MET A 125 11.17 -7.79 -8.82
CA MET A 125 10.38 -8.63 -9.71
C MET A 125 8.88 -8.61 -9.34
N ALA A 126 8.57 -8.70 -8.04
CA ALA A 126 7.19 -8.62 -7.55
C ALA A 126 6.53 -7.28 -7.92
N ASN A 127 7.25 -6.17 -7.80
CA ASN A 127 6.75 -4.85 -8.20
C ASN A 127 6.45 -4.76 -9.71
N LEU A 128 7.31 -5.34 -10.55
CA LEU A 128 7.08 -5.39 -12.00
C LEU A 128 5.84 -6.22 -12.34
N VAL A 129 5.71 -7.41 -11.75
CA VAL A 129 4.54 -8.29 -11.95
C VAL A 129 3.26 -7.61 -11.45
N TRP A 130 3.33 -6.93 -10.32
CA TRP A 130 2.19 -6.21 -9.75
C TRP A 130 1.73 -5.02 -10.62
N SER A 131 2.64 -4.40 -11.36
CA SER A 131 2.33 -3.24 -12.21
C SER A 131 1.53 -3.61 -13.47
N LEU A 132 1.69 -4.83 -14.00
CA LEU A 132 1.06 -5.25 -15.27
C LEU A 132 -0.48 -5.25 -15.20
N PRO A 133 -1.13 -5.87 -14.19
CA PRO A 133 -2.59 -5.85 -14.08
C PRO A 133 -3.14 -4.45 -13.80
N GLN A 134 -2.40 -3.61 -13.08
CA GLN A 134 -2.83 -2.24 -12.77
C GLN A 134 -2.87 -1.37 -14.02
N PHE A 135 -1.85 -1.48 -14.87
CA PHE A 135 -1.81 -0.77 -16.14
C PHE A 135 -2.91 -1.26 -17.09
N ALA A 136 -3.12 -2.58 -17.18
CA ALA A 136 -4.19 -3.16 -17.98
C ALA A 136 -5.58 -2.67 -17.51
N LEU A 137 -5.81 -2.62 -16.20
CA LEU A 137 -7.05 -2.11 -15.61
C LEU A 137 -7.26 -0.62 -15.92
N ALA A 138 -6.21 0.21 -15.81
CA ALA A 138 -6.31 1.64 -16.07
C ALA A 138 -6.63 1.95 -17.54
N VAL A 139 -6.03 1.22 -18.48
CA VAL A 139 -6.35 1.35 -19.91
C VAL A 139 -7.78 0.86 -20.19
N ALA A 140 -8.20 -0.25 -19.59
CA ALA A 140 -9.55 -0.78 -19.75
C ALA A 140 -10.62 0.17 -19.17
N SER A 141 -10.39 0.75 -17.99
CA SER A 141 -11.32 1.69 -17.37
C SER A 141 -11.48 2.96 -18.20
N LEU A 142 -10.39 3.52 -18.74
CA LEU A 142 -10.44 4.67 -19.64
C LEU A 142 -11.20 4.37 -20.94
N ARG A 143 -10.93 3.22 -21.57
CA ARG A 143 -11.49 2.89 -22.89
C ARG A 143 -12.90 2.32 -22.85
N GLN A 144 -13.26 1.60 -21.80
CA GLN A 144 -14.55 0.88 -21.72
C GLN A 144 -15.56 1.56 -20.81
N ASN A 145 -15.11 2.35 -19.81
CA ASN A 145 -16.02 2.93 -18.81
C ASN A 145 -16.08 4.46 -18.91
N LEU A 146 -14.93 5.13 -18.97
CA LEU A 146 -14.87 6.59 -18.84
C LEU A 146 -15.02 7.32 -20.18
N LEU A 147 -14.35 6.86 -21.24
CA LEU A 147 -14.31 7.51 -22.55
C LEU A 147 -14.59 6.53 -23.70
N PRO A 148 -15.69 5.77 -23.67
CA PRO A 148 -16.00 4.78 -24.72
C PRO A 148 -16.19 5.43 -26.09
N GLY A 149 -16.81 6.62 -26.16
CA GLY A 149 -17.05 7.33 -27.42
C GLY A 149 -15.82 8.04 -28.00
N LEU A 150 -14.72 8.16 -27.25
CA LEU A 150 -13.48 8.79 -27.74
C LEU A 150 -12.37 7.76 -27.92
N LEU A 151 -12.11 6.92 -26.91
CA LEU A 151 -10.98 5.97 -26.86
C LEU A 151 -11.41 4.50 -27.02
N GLY A 152 -12.72 4.25 -27.14
CA GLY A 152 -13.28 2.91 -27.25
C GLY A 152 -12.95 2.24 -28.58
N PRO A 153 -13.21 0.92 -28.69
CA PRO A 153 -12.93 0.15 -29.90
C PRO A 153 -13.68 0.66 -31.14
N GLU A 154 -14.83 1.30 -30.95
CA GLU A 154 -15.67 1.84 -32.02
C GLU A 154 -15.24 3.23 -32.49
N ALA A 155 -14.56 4.00 -31.64
CA ALA A 155 -14.18 5.38 -31.92
C ALA A 155 -12.82 5.50 -32.62
N MET A 156 -11.89 4.58 -32.36
CA MET A 156 -10.55 4.60 -32.96
C MET A 156 -9.90 3.20 -33.02
N PRO A 157 -8.90 3.00 -33.91
CA PRO A 157 -8.18 1.74 -34.02
C PRO A 157 -7.59 1.28 -32.68
N GLU A 158 -7.62 -0.03 -32.44
CA GLU A 158 -7.31 -0.62 -31.14
C GLU A 158 -5.93 -0.22 -30.61
N PHE A 159 -4.91 -0.24 -31.48
CA PHE A 159 -3.55 0.14 -31.11
C PHE A 159 -3.46 1.61 -30.70
N THR A 160 -4.05 2.51 -31.49
CA THR A 160 -4.05 3.96 -31.23
C THR A 160 -4.77 4.29 -29.93
N GLY A 161 -5.93 3.66 -29.67
CA GLY A 161 -6.68 3.87 -28.43
C GLY A 161 -5.96 3.38 -27.19
N LYS A 162 -5.28 2.23 -27.27
CA LYS A 162 -4.42 1.76 -26.18
C LYS A 162 -3.23 2.69 -25.96
N LEU A 163 -2.60 3.18 -27.02
CA LEU A 163 -1.44 4.07 -26.93
C LEU A 163 -1.80 5.42 -26.32
N ILE A 164 -2.90 6.05 -26.74
CA ILE A 164 -3.36 7.32 -26.16
C ILE A 164 -3.75 7.12 -24.69
N ALA A 165 -4.50 6.07 -24.36
CA ALA A 165 -4.85 5.77 -22.98
C ALA A 165 -3.59 5.51 -22.11
N ALA A 166 -2.60 4.81 -22.65
CA ALA A 166 -1.31 4.58 -21.99
C ALA A 166 -0.58 5.88 -21.69
N VAL A 167 -0.53 6.81 -22.65
CA VAL A 167 0.09 8.13 -22.46
C VAL A 167 -0.66 8.95 -21.42
N ILE A 168 -2.00 8.94 -21.44
CA ILE A 168 -2.81 9.62 -20.42
C ILE A 168 -2.50 9.07 -19.02
N VAL A 169 -2.50 7.73 -18.87
CA VAL A 169 -2.16 7.08 -17.59
C VAL A 169 -0.74 7.44 -17.16
N LEU A 170 0.23 7.43 -18.08
CA LEU A 170 1.62 7.79 -17.79
C LEU A 170 1.74 9.22 -17.28
N VAL A 171 1.10 10.18 -17.95
CA VAL A 171 1.10 11.60 -17.54
C VAL A 171 0.47 11.76 -16.15
N LEU A 172 -0.65 11.09 -15.89
CA LEU A 172 -1.32 11.13 -14.58
C LEU A 172 -0.43 10.53 -13.48
N VAL A 173 0.20 9.37 -13.73
CA VAL A 173 1.10 8.73 -12.76
C VAL A 173 2.31 9.61 -12.48
N ILE A 174 2.98 10.14 -13.51
CA ILE A 174 4.12 11.05 -13.34
C ILE A 174 3.70 12.28 -12.56
N THR A 175 2.54 12.88 -12.86
CA THR A 175 2.04 14.05 -12.14
C THR A 175 1.81 13.73 -10.67
N ASN A 176 1.17 12.60 -10.34
CA ASN A 176 0.97 12.16 -8.96
C ASN A 176 2.29 11.92 -8.22
N VAL A 177 3.27 11.27 -8.88
CA VAL A 177 4.61 11.05 -8.31
C VAL A 177 5.32 12.38 -8.06
N MET A 178 5.24 13.32 -9.00
CA MET A 178 5.84 14.65 -8.87
C MET A 178 5.19 15.45 -7.73
N ILE A 179 3.86 15.37 -7.57
CA ILE A 179 3.15 15.99 -6.44
C ILE A 179 3.59 15.35 -5.12
N TYR A 180 3.73 14.02 -5.08
CA TYR A 180 4.17 13.30 -3.87
C TYR A 180 5.60 13.67 -3.48
N ILE A 181 6.51 13.76 -4.44
CA ILE A 181 7.91 14.17 -4.21
C ILE A 181 7.99 15.65 -3.82
N SER A 182 7.22 16.53 -4.48
CA SER A 182 7.19 17.96 -4.18
C SER A 182 6.50 18.30 -2.86
N GLY A 183 5.60 17.44 -2.38
CA GLY A 183 4.92 17.54 -1.08
C GLY A 183 5.76 17.05 0.10
N GLY A 184 6.92 16.44 -0.13
CA GLY A 184 7.86 15.97 0.90
C GLY A 184 8.70 17.07 1.57
N LYS A 185 8.24 18.33 1.55
CA LYS A 185 8.81 19.42 2.35
C LYS A 185 8.05 19.50 3.68
N GLY A 186 8.38 18.59 4.59
CA GLY A 186 7.90 18.55 5.97
C GLY A 186 8.84 17.74 6.83
#